data_AF-G8ZTZ0-F1
#
_entry.id   AF-G8ZTZ0-F1
#
_cell.length_a   1.000
_cell.length_b   1.000
_cell.length_c   1.000
_cell.angle_alpha   90.00
_cell.angle_beta   90.00
_cell.angle_gamma   90.00
#
_symmetry.space_group_name_H-M   'P 1'
#
loop_
_entity.id
_entity.type
_entity.pdbx_description
1 polymer ?
#
loop_
_entity_poly.entity_id
_entity_poly.type
_entity_poly.pdbx_seq_one_letter_code
_entity_poly.pdbx_strand_id
1 'polypeptide(L)'
;MLSRRKRSITGKKVASFTEVNIKPDKARKIIRRYHFLINKQKIICNKLGITADPVPPHLEGPADVEDPQEMEKMLLRVQDKGMSRDSLVRCLHYIANEVSKKGGLKDYQLASRVGQSQSRGGDSSKLLVKWLRELQLPQHDPPLTALEIGSLNCHNCISTCKIFKSVTRIDLNNSNDSRGIIRQDFMKRPLPSSDTDRFDLISCSLVLNFVPTPIERGQMLRRLQQFLKRRSLFFLVLPLPCITNSRYIDHLHLARMLEHLGYVQLRRHESSKLYYALYALQNQSVNNTPTSFRHKKVLRDGPGMNNFCILL
;
A
#
# COMPACT_ATOMS: atom_id res chain seq x y z
N MET A 1 15.67 6.56 -54.56
CA MET A 1 16.88 6.09 -53.86
C MET A 1 17.00 6.74 -52.49
N LEU A 2 16.97 5.92 -51.44
CA LEU A 2 17.65 6.04 -50.14
C LEU A 2 17.83 7.42 -49.48
N SER A 3 16.92 7.80 -48.58
CA SER A 3 17.27 8.66 -47.44
C SER A 3 18.00 7.81 -46.38
N ARG A 4 19.32 7.98 -46.32
CA ARG A 4 20.25 7.23 -45.47
C ARG A 4 20.00 7.55 -43.98
N ARG A 5 19.38 6.63 -43.26
CA ARG A 5 19.45 6.59 -41.78
C ARG A 5 20.89 6.28 -41.37
N LYS A 6 21.54 7.21 -40.68
CA LYS A 6 22.87 7.01 -40.07
C LYS A 6 22.80 5.84 -39.08
N ARG A 7 23.48 4.73 -39.40
CA ARG A 7 23.72 3.58 -38.50
C ARG A 7 25.05 3.79 -37.78
N SER A 8 25.14 3.44 -36.50
CA SER A 8 26.43 3.35 -35.81
C SER A 8 27.19 2.09 -36.26
N ILE A 9 28.51 2.13 -36.14
CA ILE A 9 29.46 1.13 -36.65
C ILE A 9 29.24 -0.29 -36.05
N THR A 10 28.50 -0.41 -34.94
CA THR A 10 28.22 -1.69 -34.25
C THR A 10 26.83 -2.27 -34.53
N GLY A 11 26.02 -1.67 -35.41
CA GLY A 11 24.74 -2.24 -35.87
C GLY A 11 23.58 -2.25 -34.84
N LYS A 12 23.77 -1.75 -33.62
CA LYS A 12 22.67 -1.61 -32.65
C LYS A 12 21.82 -0.37 -32.94
N LYS A 13 20.49 -0.53 -32.96
CA LYS A 13 19.53 0.58 -32.95
C LYS A 13 19.84 1.47 -31.74
N VAL A 14 19.93 2.78 -31.95
CA VAL A 14 19.95 3.77 -30.86
C VAL A 14 18.63 3.58 -30.10
N ALA A 15 18.70 2.91 -28.94
CA ALA A 15 17.55 2.73 -28.08
C ALA A 15 17.14 4.11 -27.56
N SER A 16 15.97 4.58 -27.96
CA SER A 16 15.27 5.63 -27.25
C SER A 16 14.90 5.11 -25.86
N PHE A 17 15.17 5.92 -24.84
CA PHE A 17 14.91 5.71 -23.42
C PHE A 17 15.85 4.73 -22.70
N THR A 18 16.99 5.25 -22.21
CA THR A 18 17.70 4.66 -21.08
C THR A 18 16.80 4.74 -19.85
N GLU A 19 16.24 3.61 -19.41
CA GLU A 19 15.57 3.52 -18.11
C GLU A 19 16.55 3.90 -17.00
N VAL A 20 16.20 4.92 -16.21
CA VAL A 20 17.02 5.36 -15.08
C VAL A 20 17.03 4.25 -14.03
N ASN A 21 18.15 3.53 -13.94
CA ASN A 21 18.29 2.36 -13.09
C ASN A 21 18.72 2.79 -11.67
N ILE A 22 17.76 3.10 -10.79
CA ILE A 22 18.05 3.44 -9.38
C ILE A 22 18.43 2.17 -8.61
N LYS A 23 19.58 2.17 -7.91
CA LYS A 23 19.99 1.06 -7.04
C LYS A 23 18.90 0.73 -6.00
N PRO A 24 18.62 -0.56 -5.72
CA PRO A 24 17.59 -1.00 -4.76
C PRO A 24 17.59 -0.29 -3.42
N ASP A 25 18.77 -0.10 -2.83
CA ASP A 25 18.92 0.52 -1.52
C ASP A 25 18.59 2.00 -1.55
N LYS A 26 18.97 2.68 -2.64
CA LYS A 26 18.66 4.09 -2.86
C LYS A 26 17.15 4.29 -3.06
N ALA A 27 16.50 3.43 -3.85
CA ALA A 27 15.05 3.45 -4.00
C ALA A 27 14.33 3.20 -2.66
N ARG A 28 14.77 2.22 -1.86
CA ARG A 28 14.21 1.96 -0.53
C ARG A 28 14.37 3.14 0.43
N LYS A 29 15.53 3.82 0.41
CA LYS A 29 15.76 5.02 1.23
C LYS A 29 14.81 6.16 0.84
N ILE A 30 14.65 6.42 -0.45
CA ILE A 30 13.73 7.44 -0.98
C ILE A 30 12.28 7.13 -0.55
N ILE A 31 11.82 5.89 -0.75
CA ILE A 31 10.47 5.47 -0.35
C ILE A 31 10.25 5.63 1.16
N ARG A 32 11.22 5.22 1.99
CA ARG A 32 11.14 5.37 3.46
C ARG A 32 11.08 6.83 3.88
N ARG A 33 11.90 7.69 3.27
CA ARG A 33 11.89 9.13 3.54
C ARG A 33 10.54 9.75 3.20
N TYR A 34 10.02 9.46 2.01
CA TYR A 34 8.72 9.96 1.59
C TYR A 34 7.59 9.53 2.54
N HIS A 35 7.51 8.24 2.90
CA HIS A 35 6.50 7.77 3.85
C HIS A 35 6.64 8.38 5.25
N PHE A 36 7.87 8.61 5.72
CA PHE A 36 8.12 9.32 6.97
C PHE A 36 7.54 10.73 6.92
N LEU A 37 7.85 11.49 5.88
CA LEU A 37 7.37 12.87 5.71
C LEU A 37 5.84 12.95 5.65
N ILE A 38 5.19 12.09 4.86
CA ILE A 38 3.71 12.04 4.76
C ILE A 38 3.06 11.65 6.09
N ASN A 39 3.65 10.71 6.83
CA ASN A 39 3.14 10.35 8.16
C ASN A 39 3.20 11.55 9.11
N LYS A 40 4.32 12.27 9.14
CA LYS A 40 4.53 13.45 9.99
C LYS A 40 3.59 14.59 9.60
N GLN A 41 3.40 14.81 8.30
CA GLN A 41 2.42 15.76 7.78
C GLN A 41 1.01 15.46 8.32
N LYS A 42 0.56 14.21 8.24
CA LYS A 42 -0.76 13.80 8.75
C LYS A 42 -0.93 14.11 10.24
N ILE A 43 0.09 13.82 11.06
CA ILE A 43 0.08 14.13 12.51
C ILE A 43 -0.02 15.64 12.74
N ILE A 44 0.80 16.42 12.04
CA ILE A 44 0.82 17.88 12.15
C ILE A 44 -0.54 18.47 11.74
N CYS A 45 -1.07 18.07 10.59
CA CYS A 45 -2.38 18.52 10.09
C CYS A 45 -3.50 18.25 11.10
N ASN A 46 -3.53 17.04 11.68
CA ASN A 46 -4.50 16.70 12.73
C ASN A 46 -4.37 17.60 13.97
N LYS A 47 -3.14 17.91 14.40
CA LYS A 47 -2.90 18.81 15.55
C LYS A 47 -3.27 20.26 15.27
N LEU A 48 -3.09 20.70 14.02
CA LEU A 48 -3.43 22.05 13.59
C LEU A 48 -4.92 22.21 13.22
N GLY A 49 -5.67 21.11 13.11
CA GLY A 49 -7.06 21.11 12.68
C GLY A 49 -7.24 21.45 11.20
N ILE A 50 -6.24 21.14 10.36
CA ILE A 50 -6.24 21.43 8.92
C ILE A 50 -6.23 20.14 8.10
N THR A 51 -6.72 20.19 6.87
CA THR A 51 -6.69 19.03 5.95
C THR A 51 -5.29 18.82 5.37
N ALA A 52 -4.85 17.57 5.30
CA ALA A 52 -3.65 17.20 4.56
C ALA A 52 -3.99 17.27 3.06
N ASP A 53 -3.47 18.30 2.41
CA ASP A 53 -3.47 18.57 0.96
C ASP A 53 -4.69 19.37 0.43
N PRO A 54 -4.48 20.55 -0.21
CA PRO A 54 -3.24 21.31 -0.27
C PRO A 54 -2.92 22.00 1.08
N VAL A 55 -1.64 22.29 1.33
CA VAL A 55 -1.26 23.19 2.43
C VAL A 55 -1.89 24.56 2.16
N PRO A 56 -2.65 25.15 3.11
CA PRO A 56 -3.30 26.43 2.88
C PRO A 56 -2.31 27.55 2.51
N PRO A 57 -2.64 28.43 1.54
CA PRO A 57 -1.75 29.50 1.08
C PRO A 57 -1.31 30.47 2.19
N HIS A 58 -2.17 30.67 3.21
CA HIS A 58 -1.87 31.55 4.36
C HIS A 58 -0.82 30.97 5.32
N LEU A 59 -0.42 29.72 5.12
CA LEU A 59 0.72 29.16 5.82
C LEU A 59 2.02 29.44 5.06
N GLU A 60 2.03 29.88 3.79
CA GLU A 60 3.27 30.20 3.06
C GLU A 60 4.10 31.31 3.74
N GLY A 61 4.95 30.91 4.68
CA GLY A 61 5.97 31.75 5.29
C GLY A 61 7.24 31.78 4.43
N PRO A 62 8.12 32.77 4.61
CA PRO A 62 9.41 32.79 3.94
C PRO A 62 10.13 31.46 4.21
N ALA A 63 10.65 30.86 3.13
CA ALA A 63 11.51 29.70 3.21
C ALA A 63 12.88 30.13 3.75
N ASP A 64 12.94 30.48 5.02
CA ASP A 64 14.23 30.57 5.70
C ASP A 64 14.93 29.22 5.50
N VAL A 65 16.24 29.27 5.26
CA VAL A 65 17.05 28.06 5.09
C VAL A 65 17.14 27.39 6.45
N GLU A 66 16.09 26.66 6.82
CA GLU A 66 16.04 25.91 8.06
C GLU A 66 17.07 24.78 8.00
N ASP A 67 17.90 24.67 9.03
CA ASP A 67 18.88 23.60 9.15
C ASP A 67 18.17 22.24 9.08
N PRO A 68 18.46 21.40 8.07
CA PRO A 68 17.85 20.10 7.93
C PRO A 68 18.00 19.20 9.16
N GLN A 69 19.08 19.35 9.94
CA GLN A 69 19.30 18.54 11.14
C GLN A 69 18.35 18.93 12.27
N GLU A 70 18.16 20.23 12.49
CA GLU A 70 17.20 20.75 13.46
C GLU A 70 15.76 20.38 13.09
N MET A 71 15.41 20.50 11.80
CA MET A 71 14.09 20.08 11.32
C MET A 71 13.87 18.58 11.53
N GLU A 72 14.88 17.74 11.35
CA GLU A 72 14.76 16.31 11.60
C GLU A 72 14.48 16.01 13.09
N LYS A 73 15.19 16.68 14.01
CA LYS A 73 14.93 16.56 15.46
C LYS A 73 13.51 17.01 15.80
N MET A 74 13.03 18.10 15.20
CA MET A 74 11.67 18.59 15.40
C MET A 74 10.62 17.61 14.86
N LEU A 75 10.82 17.06 13.65
CA LEU A 75 9.94 16.05 13.06
C LEU A 75 9.82 14.79 13.92
N LEU A 76 10.91 14.37 14.58
CA LEU A 76 10.87 13.24 15.50
C LEU A 76 9.99 13.50 16.73
N ARG A 77 9.77 14.76 17.11
CA ARG A 77 9.01 15.16 18.29
C ARG A 77 7.56 15.55 18.01
N VAL A 78 7.10 15.58 16.75
CA VAL A 78 5.75 16.09 16.41
C VAL A 78 4.61 15.35 17.09
N GLN A 79 4.84 14.15 17.63
CA GLN A 79 3.84 13.45 18.44
C GLN A 79 3.69 14.02 19.87
N ASP A 80 4.67 14.74 20.39
CA ASP A 80 4.70 15.29 21.75
C ASP A 80 3.57 16.32 21.97
N LYS A 81 2.91 16.28 23.14
CA LYS A 81 1.74 17.13 23.43
C LYS A 81 2.06 18.64 23.53
N GLY A 82 3.31 19.01 23.84
CA GLY A 82 3.71 20.38 24.15
C GLY A 82 4.32 21.17 22.99
N MET A 83 4.23 20.69 21.75
CA MET A 83 4.83 21.40 20.61
C MET A 83 3.99 22.62 20.23
N SER A 84 4.64 23.79 20.08
CA SER A 84 3.94 25.03 19.73
C SER A 84 3.35 24.97 18.32
N ARG A 85 2.29 25.76 18.10
CA ARG A 85 1.66 25.90 16.78
C ARG A 85 2.67 26.35 15.72
N ASP A 86 3.55 27.29 16.06
CA ASP A 86 4.62 27.79 15.19
C ASP A 86 5.57 26.67 14.76
N SER A 87 6.06 25.86 15.71
CA SER A 87 6.95 24.73 15.41
C SER A 87 6.30 23.68 14.49
N LEU A 88 5.00 23.44 14.66
CA LEU A 88 4.22 22.54 13.80
C LEU A 88 4.10 23.10 12.37
N VAL A 89 3.85 24.39 12.22
CA VAL A 89 3.78 25.08 10.92
C VAL A 89 5.13 25.04 10.21
N ARG A 90 6.23 25.32 10.92
CA ARG A 90 7.60 25.20 10.38
C ARG A 90 7.90 23.79 9.85
N CYS A 91 7.58 22.75 10.63
CA CYS A 91 7.70 21.37 10.18
C CYS A 91 6.88 21.08 8.91
N LEU A 92 5.67 21.66 8.81
CA LEU A 92 4.81 21.50 7.65
C LEU A 92 5.43 22.12 6.39
N HIS A 93 6.05 23.30 6.49
CA HIS A 93 6.76 23.93 5.36
C HIS A 93 7.97 23.13 4.93
N TYR A 94 8.76 22.66 5.88
CA TYR A 94 9.90 21.82 5.58
C TYR A 94 9.49 20.56 4.80
N ILE A 95 8.43 19.87 5.26
CA ILE A 95 7.87 18.71 4.56
C ILE A 95 7.38 19.09 3.17
N ALA A 96 6.57 20.16 3.05
CA ALA A 96 6.02 20.60 1.78
C ALA A 96 7.13 20.95 0.77
N ASN A 97 8.19 21.62 1.22
CA ASN A 97 9.35 21.98 0.40
C ASN A 97 10.12 20.73 -0.07
N GLU A 98 10.35 19.75 0.82
CA GLU A 98 11.04 18.51 0.47
C GLU A 98 10.22 17.66 -0.51
N VAL A 99 8.90 17.60 -0.34
CA VAL A 99 7.98 16.86 -1.21
C VAL A 99 7.82 17.52 -2.58
N SER A 100 7.71 18.86 -2.65
CA SER A 100 7.41 19.61 -3.88
C SER A 100 8.63 20.07 -4.67
N LYS A 101 9.65 20.68 -4.01
CA LYS A 101 10.73 21.39 -4.72
C LYS A 101 11.99 20.55 -4.94
N LYS A 102 12.33 19.62 -4.04
CA LYS A 102 13.58 18.82 -4.15
C LYS A 102 13.46 17.58 -5.05
N GLY A 103 12.48 17.55 -5.95
CA GLY A 103 12.18 16.36 -6.75
C GLY A 103 11.57 15.22 -5.93
N GLY A 104 11.23 15.42 -4.64
CA GLY A 104 10.78 14.37 -3.73
C GLY A 104 9.63 13.52 -4.25
N LEU A 105 8.59 14.14 -4.82
CA LEU A 105 7.48 13.41 -5.42
C LEU A 105 7.87 12.66 -6.72
N LYS A 106 8.68 13.28 -7.59
CA LYS A 106 9.15 12.66 -8.86
C LYS A 106 10.13 11.51 -8.60
N ASP A 107 11.06 11.70 -7.66
CA ASP A 107 12.03 10.71 -7.21
C ASP A 107 11.35 9.57 -6.45
N TYR A 108 10.33 9.87 -5.64
CA TYR A 108 9.46 8.86 -5.05
C TYR A 108 8.73 8.05 -6.13
N GLN A 109 8.10 8.70 -7.11
CA GLN A 109 7.42 8.01 -8.21
C GLN A 109 8.38 7.10 -8.98
N LEU A 110 9.59 7.59 -9.28
CA LEU A 110 10.64 6.81 -9.96
C LEU A 110 11.14 5.66 -9.09
N ALA A 111 11.43 5.90 -7.81
CA ALA A 111 11.86 4.88 -6.86
C ALA A 111 10.79 3.82 -6.60
N SER A 112 9.52 4.23 -6.54
CA SER A 112 8.35 3.36 -6.41
C SER A 112 8.24 2.44 -7.62
N ARG A 113 8.31 2.98 -8.85
CA ARG A 113 8.35 2.19 -10.09
C ARG A 113 9.51 1.19 -10.14
N VAL A 114 10.70 1.57 -9.69
CA VAL A 114 11.87 0.67 -9.63
C VAL A 114 11.71 -0.42 -8.54
N GLY A 115 11.04 -0.09 -7.43
CA GLY A 115 10.62 -1.05 -6.41
C GLY A 115 9.66 -2.13 -6.91
N GLN A 116 9.01 -1.91 -8.04
CA GLN A 116 7.96 -2.74 -8.64
C GLN A 116 8.46 -3.62 -9.81
N SER A 117 9.77 -3.66 -10.10
CA SER A 117 10.32 -4.55 -11.15
C SER A 117 10.02 -6.03 -10.88
N GLN A 118 10.01 -6.86 -11.93
CA GLN A 118 9.82 -8.32 -11.83
C GLN A 118 10.71 -8.97 -10.76
N SER A 119 11.91 -8.44 -10.53
CA SER A 119 12.86 -8.91 -9.52
C SER A 119 12.43 -8.70 -8.04
N ARG A 120 11.33 -7.98 -7.78
CA ARG A 120 10.93 -7.52 -6.43
C ARG A 120 9.49 -7.82 -6.01
N GLY A 121 8.74 -8.56 -6.81
CA GLY A 121 7.41 -9.08 -6.42
C GLY A 121 6.54 -9.49 -7.59
N GLY A 122 6.81 -8.91 -8.76
CA GLY A 122 6.08 -9.19 -9.99
C GLY A 122 4.57 -8.97 -9.84
N ASP A 123 3.84 -9.46 -10.82
CA ASP A 123 2.39 -9.46 -10.77
C ASP A 123 1.89 -10.60 -9.88
N SER A 124 1.73 -10.30 -8.59
CA SER A 124 1.24 -11.25 -7.58
C SER A 124 -0.11 -11.87 -7.92
N SER A 125 -0.92 -11.19 -8.74
CA SER A 125 -2.22 -11.69 -9.14
C SER A 125 -2.14 -12.93 -10.04
N LYS A 126 -0.97 -13.25 -10.60
CA LYS A 126 -0.74 -14.52 -11.29
C LYS A 126 -0.96 -15.72 -10.38
N LEU A 127 -0.48 -15.65 -9.14
CA LEU A 127 -0.68 -16.73 -8.16
C LEU A 127 -2.14 -16.80 -7.71
N LEU A 128 -2.77 -15.65 -7.52
CA LEU A 128 -4.21 -15.58 -7.27
C LEU A 128 -5.00 -16.29 -8.38
N VAL A 129 -4.79 -15.91 -9.64
CA VAL A 129 -5.50 -16.50 -10.79
C VAL A 129 -5.23 -18.00 -10.90
N LYS A 130 -3.99 -18.46 -10.62
CA LYS A 130 -3.67 -19.88 -10.53
C LYS A 130 -4.54 -20.57 -9.48
N TRP A 131 -4.61 -20.04 -8.26
CA TRP A 131 -5.43 -20.62 -7.19
C TRP A 131 -6.92 -20.60 -7.50
N LEU A 132 -7.44 -19.54 -8.12
CA LEU A 132 -8.85 -19.49 -8.52
C LEU A 132 -9.19 -20.58 -9.54
N ARG A 133 -8.31 -20.84 -10.51
CA ARG A 133 -8.49 -21.94 -11.48
C ARG A 133 -8.42 -23.31 -10.82
N GLU A 134 -7.49 -23.53 -9.90
CA GLU A 134 -7.39 -24.78 -9.14
C GLU A 134 -8.63 -25.02 -8.26
N LEU A 135 -9.22 -23.95 -7.73
CA LEU A 135 -10.48 -23.98 -6.97
C LEU A 135 -11.72 -24.01 -7.88
N GLN A 136 -11.54 -24.02 -9.20
CA GLN A 136 -12.59 -24.04 -10.21
C GLN A 136 -13.57 -22.87 -10.09
N LEU A 137 -13.06 -21.67 -9.78
CA LEU A 137 -13.86 -20.45 -9.65
C LEU A 137 -13.80 -19.55 -10.90
N PRO A 138 -14.93 -18.95 -11.33
CA PRO A 138 -16.27 -19.15 -10.77
C PRO A 138 -16.87 -20.49 -11.22
N GLN A 139 -17.61 -21.15 -10.33
CA GLN A 139 -18.28 -22.42 -10.62
C GLN A 139 -19.58 -22.23 -11.45
N HIS A 140 -20.13 -21.01 -11.46
CA HIS A 140 -21.36 -20.66 -12.16
C HIS A 140 -21.24 -19.30 -12.84
N ASP A 141 -22.06 -19.09 -13.87
CA ASP A 141 -22.32 -17.77 -14.46
C ASP A 141 -23.32 -17.02 -13.53
N PRO A 142 -23.21 -15.71 -13.27
CA PRO A 142 -22.37 -14.70 -13.94
C PRO A 142 -20.91 -14.63 -13.45
N PRO A 143 -19.99 -13.99 -14.19
CA PRO A 143 -18.58 -13.88 -13.80
C PRO A 143 -18.40 -12.93 -12.60
N LEU A 144 -17.34 -13.17 -11.82
CA LEU A 144 -17.06 -12.48 -10.55
C LEU A 144 -16.75 -10.98 -10.75
N THR A 145 -17.00 -10.14 -9.75
CA THR A 145 -16.41 -8.79 -9.66
C THR A 145 -15.21 -8.77 -8.72
N ALA A 146 -14.20 -7.96 -9.04
CA ALA A 146 -13.07 -7.76 -8.14
C ALA A 146 -12.73 -6.28 -7.90
N LEU A 147 -12.19 -6.02 -6.72
CA LEU A 147 -11.50 -4.77 -6.38
C LEU A 147 -10.01 -5.07 -6.19
N GLU A 148 -9.16 -4.42 -6.97
CA GLU A 148 -7.71 -4.42 -6.80
C GLU A 148 -7.28 -3.12 -6.10
N ILE A 149 -6.85 -3.23 -4.85
CA ILE A 149 -6.34 -2.11 -4.06
C ILE A 149 -4.83 -2.00 -4.27
N GLY A 150 -4.34 -0.79 -4.55
CA GLY A 150 -2.92 -0.56 -4.84
C GLY A 150 -2.53 -1.01 -6.25
N SER A 151 -3.46 -0.94 -7.20
CA SER A 151 -3.21 -1.35 -8.57
C SER A 151 -2.25 -0.39 -9.26
N LEU A 152 -1.18 -0.94 -9.82
CA LEU A 152 -0.16 -0.17 -10.54
C LEU A 152 -0.21 -0.35 -12.06
N ASN A 153 -0.97 -1.34 -12.53
CA ASN A 153 -1.10 -1.64 -13.95
C ASN A 153 -2.51 -2.15 -14.26
N CYS A 154 -3.20 -1.53 -15.22
CA CYS A 154 -4.53 -1.92 -15.65
C CYS A 154 -4.59 -3.24 -16.44
N HIS A 155 -3.44 -3.76 -16.86
CA HIS A 155 -3.28 -5.03 -17.58
C HIS A 155 -2.61 -6.13 -16.74
N ASN A 156 -2.66 -6.04 -15.41
CA ASN A 156 -2.21 -7.13 -14.54
C ASN A 156 -3.07 -8.41 -14.76
N CYS A 157 -2.64 -9.53 -14.20
CA CYS A 157 -3.20 -10.84 -14.50
C CYS A 157 -4.66 -10.95 -14.02
N ILE A 158 -4.99 -10.46 -12.83
CA ILE A 158 -6.39 -10.37 -12.36
C ILE A 158 -7.28 -9.62 -13.37
N SER A 159 -6.75 -8.59 -14.02
CA SER A 159 -7.47 -7.77 -15.00
C SER A 159 -7.71 -8.44 -16.35
N THR A 160 -6.87 -9.40 -16.72
CA THR A 160 -6.82 -9.99 -18.07
C THR A 160 -7.15 -11.48 -18.08
N CYS A 161 -7.34 -12.10 -16.92
CA CYS A 161 -7.54 -13.54 -16.75
C CYS A 161 -8.90 -14.07 -17.19
N LYS A 162 -9.86 -13.20 -17.51
CA LYS A 162 -11.25 -13.51 -17.92
C LYS A 162 -12.10 -14.25 -16.86
N ILE A 163 -11.61 -14.36 -15.62
CA ILE A 163 -12.39 -14.88 -14.47
C ILE A 163 -13.41 -13.84 -13.98
N PHE A 164 -13.05 -12.56 -14.09
CA PHE A 164 -13.85 -11.45 -13.58
C PHE A 164 -14.55 -10.73 -14.74
N LYS A 165 -15.84 -10.43 -14.56
CA LYS A 165 -16.57 -9.56 -15.51
C LYS A 165 -16.07 -8.13 -15.46
N SER A 166 -15.66 -7.69 -14.26
CA SER A 166 -15.10 -6.37 -14.03
C SER A 166 -14.10 -6.40 -12.89
N VAL A 167 -13.03 -5.62 -13.05
CA VAL A 167 -12.03 -5.36 -12.01
C VAL A 167 -11.96 -3.86 -11.80
N THR A 168 -12.45 -3.39 -10.67
CA THR A 168 -12.24 -2.02 -10.21
C THR A 168 -10.83 -1.91 -9.65
N ARG A 169 -10.06 -0.93 -10.13
CA ARG A 169 -8.67 -0.74 -9.74
C ARG A 169 -8.54 0.60 -9.05
N ILE A 170 -7.99 0.61 -7.85
CA ILE A 170 -7.75 1.84 -7.10
C ILE A 170 -6.30 1.93 -6.66
N ASP A 171 -5.77 3.15 -6.60
CA ASP A 171 -4.47 3.43 -6.00
C ASP A 171 -4.48 4.83 -5.37
N LEU A 172 -3.82 4.99 -4.21
CA LEU A 172 -3.80 6.26 -3.48
C LEU A 172 -2.99 7.33 -4.23
N ASN A 173 -1.91 6.91 -4.88
CA ASN A 173 -0.88 7.75 -5.44
C ASN A 173 -0.86 7.68 -6.97
N ASN A 174 -1.96 7.25 -7.61
CA ASN A 174 -2.02 7.21 -9.08
C ASN A 174 -1.75 8.61 -9.63
N SER A 175 -0.53 8.79 -10.12
CA SER A 175 -0.01 10.06 -10.64
C SER A 175 -0.09 10.14 -12.15
N ASN A 176 -0.46 9.05 -12.82
CA ASN A 176 -0.26 8.89 -14.27
C ASN A 176 -1.54 8.85 -15.08
N ASP A 177 -2.69 9.19 -14.49
CA ASP A 177 -4.00 9.21 -15.16
C ASP A 177 -4.19 8.03 -16.14
N SER A 178 -3.65 6.88 -15.74
CA SER A 178 -3.52 5.73 -16.63
C SER A 178 -4.92 5.16 -16.77
N ARG A 179 -5.52 5.34 -17.95
CA ARG A 179 -6.86 4.86 -18.30
C ARG A 179 -7.14 3.51 -17.63
N GLY A 180 -8.06 3.50 -16.67
CA GLY A 180 -8.52 2.29 -15.97
C GLY A 180 -8.03 2.07 -14.53
N ILE A 181 -7.27 2.97 -13.91
CA ILE A 181 -6.96 2.95 -12.47
C ILE A 181 -7.49 4.24 -11.81
N ILE A 182 -8.34 4.10 -10.80
CA ILE A 182 -8.98 5.22 -10.10
C ILE A 182 -8.06 5.70 -8.99
N ARG A 183 -7.75 7.01 -8.95
CA ARG A 183 -7.06 7.59 -7.79
C ARG A 183 -8.04 7.66 -6.61
N GLN A 184 -7.87 6.82 -5.59
CA GLN A 184 -8.78 6.77 -4.45
C GLN A 184 -8.11 6.18 -3.20
N ASP A 185 -8.38 6.80 -2.05
CA ASP A 185 -8.09 6.24 -0.73
C ASP A 185 -9.17 5.22 -0.33
N PHE A 186 -8.79 3.95 -0.20
CA PHE A 186 -9.71 2.88 0.23
C PHE A 186 -10.35 3.15 1.60
N MET A 187 -9.59 3.73 2.53
CA MET A 187 -10.08 4.04 3.88
C MET A 187 -11.15 5.13 3.87
N LYS A 188 -11.18 5.96 2.82
CA LYS A 188 -12.17 7.03 2.62
C LYS A 188 -13.24 6.69 1.57
N ARG A 189 -13.12 5.58 0.84
CA ARG A 189 -14.10 5.13 -0.16
C ARG A 189 -15.48 5.03 0.49
N PRO A 190 -16.56 5.64 -0.04
CA PRO A 190 -17.90 5.52 0.55
C PRO A 190 -18.31 4.06 0.77
N LEU A 191 -19.02 3.79 1.87
CA LEU A 191 -19.51 2.44 2.14
C LEU A 191 -20.53 2.03 1.07
N PRO A 192 -20.56 0.73 0.68
CA PRO A 192 -21.56 0.21 -0.25
C PRO A 192 -22.98 0.52 0.21
N SER A 193 -23.77 1.14 -0.66
CA SER A 193 -25.19 1.41 -0.45
C SER A 193 -26.04 0.14 -0.67
N SER A 194 -25.56 -0.78 -1.50
CA SER A 194 -26.22 -2.05 -1.79
C SER A 194 -25.22 -3.16 -2.12
N ASP A 195 -25.69 -4.39 -2.36
CA ASP A 195 -24.82 -5.53 -2.69
C ASP A 195 -24.15 -5.40 -4.07
N THR A 196 -24.71 -4.60 -4.99
CA THR A 196 -24.11 -4.35 -6.30
C THR A 196 -22.83 -3.51 -6.23
N ASP A 197 -22.68 -2.72 -5.15
CA ASP A 197 -21.49 -1.91 -4.86
C ASP A 197 -20.35 -2.74 -4.19
N ARG A 198 -20.61 -4.03 -3.91
CA ARG A 198 -19.67 -4.97 -3.28
C ARG A 198 -19.01 -5.89 -4.30
N PHE A 199 -17.95 -6.55 -3.86
CA PHE A 199 -17.08 -7.38 -4.71
C PHE A 199 -17.11 -8.85 -4.31
N ASP A 200 -17.03 -9.73 -5.31
CA ASP A 200 -16.84 -11.16 -5.09
C ASP A 200 -15.41 -11.50 -4.66
N LEU A 201 -14.46 -10.61 -4.97
CA LEU A 201 -13.08 -10.70 -4.53
C LEU A 201 -12.45 -9.33 -4.26
N ILE A 202 -11.70 -9.20 -3.17
CA ILE A 202 -10.78 -8.08 -2.98
C ILE A 202 -9.34 -8.60 -2.98
N SER A 203 -8.50 -7.98 -3.81
CA SER A 203 -7.06 -8.19 -3.83
C SER A 203 -6.37 -6.99 -3.16
N CYS A 204 -5.60 -7.29 -2.12
CA CYS A 204 -4.85 -6.33 -1.31
C CYS A 204 -3.39 -6.79 -1.28
N SER A 205 -2.69 -6.54 -2.39
CA SER A 205 -1.31 -6.98 -2.55
C SER A 205 -0.34 -5.88 -2.18
N LEU A 206 0.47 -6.10 -1.13
CA LEU A 206 1.48 -5.15 -0.66
C LEU A 206 0.95 -3.76 -0.27
N VAL A 207 -0.33 -3.67 0.12
CA VAL A 207 -0.96 -2.41 0.57
C VAL A 207 -0.97 -2.30 2.09
N LEU A 208 -1.45 -3.34 2.78
CA LEU A 208 -1.64 -3.32 4.24
C LEU A 208 -0.33 -3.01 4.99
N ASN A 209 0.83 -3.42 4.47
CA ASN A 209 2.14 -3.12 5.06
C ASN A 209 2.52 -1.63 5.04
N PHE A 210 1.88 -0.81 4.20
CA PHE A 210 2.09 0.64 4.15
C PHE A 210 1.10 1.44 4.99
N VAL A 211 0.06 0.80 5.52
CA VAL A 211 -0.86 1.47 6.44
C VAL A 211 -0.09 1.85 7.72
N PRO A 212 -0.10 3.12 8.15
CA PRO A 212 0.93 3.64 9.05
C PRO A 212 0.89 3.05 10.46
N THR A 213 -0.31 2.91 11.04
CA THR A 213 -0.46 2.43 12.41
C THR A 213 -1.02 1.02 12.50
N PRO A 214 -0.71 0.26 13.57
CA PRO A 214 -1.31 -1.06 13.79
C PRO A 214 -2.84 -1.05 13.86
N ILE A 215 -3.42 0.00 14.44
CA ILE A 215 -4.87 0.18 14.57
C ILE A 215 -5.49 0.44 13.19
N GLU A 216 -4.92 1.35 12.40
CA GLU A 216 -5.41 1.61 11.03
C GLU A 216 -5.31 0.35 10.14
N ARG A 217 -4.30 -0.51 10.36
CA ARG A 217 -4.22 -1.81 9.68
C ARG A 217 -5.41 -2.70 10.00
N GLY A 218 -5.79 -2.83 11.27
CA GLY A 218 -6.97 -3.62 11.65
C GLY A 218 -8.28 -2.98 11.20
N GLN A 219 -8.38 -1.64 11.23
CA GLN A 219 -9.50 -0.92 10.65
C GLN A 219 -9.64 -1.20 9.15
N MET A 220 -8.53 -1.26 8.41
CA MET A 220 -8.55 -1.65 7.00
C MET A 220 -9.07 -3.08 6.82
N LEU A 221 -8.61 -4.03 7.64
CA LEU A 221 -9.11 -5.41 7.59
C LEU A 221 -10.62 -5.51 7.87
N ARG A 222 -11.13 -4.80 8.89
CA ARG A 222 -12.59 -4.72 9.14
C ARG A 222 -13.33 -4.08 7.97
N ARG A 223 -12.76 -3.03 7.38
CA ARG A 223 -13.36 -2.32 6.26
C ARG A 223 -13.48 -3.20 5.02
N LEU A 224 -12.48 -4.02 4.70
CA LEU A 224 -12.52 -4.96 3.56
C LEU A 224 -13.79 -5.81 3.58
N GLN A 225 -14.18 -6.34 4.74
CA GLN A 225 -15.39 -7.14 4.90
C GLN A 225 -16.67 -6.40 4.47
N GLN A 226 -16.72 -5.08 4.66
CA GLN A 226 -17.89 -4.25 4.30
C GLN A 226 -18.05 -4.10 2.78
N PHE A 227 -16.97 -4.29 2.02
CA PHE A 227 -16.96 -4.24 0.55
C PHE A 227 -17.05 -5.62 -0.11
N LEU A 228 -17.14 -6.69 0.68
CA LEU A 228 -17.30 -8.06 0.17
C LEU A 228 -18.77 -8.49 0.20
N LYS A 229 -19.20 -9.23 -0.82
CA LYS A 229 -20.49 -9.93 -0.83
C LYS A 229 -20.43 -11.16 0.09
N ARG A 230 -21.54 -11.91 0.18
CA ARG A 230 -21.56 -13.21 0.85
C ARG A 230 -20.68 -14.22 0.09
N ARG A 231 -19.94 -15.07 0.82
CA ARG A 231 -19.07 -16.13 0.26
C ARG A 231 -17.97 -15.61 -0.70
N SER A 232 -17.52 -14.38 -0.48
CA SER A 232 -16.48 -13.74 -1.28
C SER A 232 -15.06 -14.08 -0.83
N LEU A 233 -14.09 -13.70 -1.64
CA LEU A 233 -12.68 -14.00 -1.42
C LEU A 233 -11.86 -12.75 -1.07
N PHE A 234 -10.83 -12.96 -0.27
CA PHE A 234 -9.86 -11.94 0.07
C PHE A 234 -8.45 -12.47 -0.20
N PHE A 235 -7.73 -11.82 -1.12
CA PHE A 235 -6.34 -12.12 -1.42
C PHE A 235 -5.41 -11.10 -0.76
N LEU A 236 -4.52 -11.58 0.09
CA LEU A 236 -3.57 -10.77 0.85
C LEU A 236 -2.14 -11.12 0.46
N VAL A 237 -1.33 -10.10 0.19
CA VAL A 237 0.12 -10.25 0.03
C VAL A 237 0.84 -9.30 0.96
N LEU A 238 1.82 -9.83 1.71
CA LEU A 238 2.66 -9.06 2.62
C LEU A 238 4.14 -9.36 2.35
N PRO A 239 5.06 -8.43 2.65
CA PRO A 239 6.46 -8.78 2.77
C PRO A 239 6.62 -9.91 3.78
N LEU A 240 7.37 -10.96 3.44
CA LEU A 240 7.59 -12.11 4.33
C LEU A 240 8.08 -11.69 5.73
N PRO A 241 8.99 -10.70 5.88
CA PRO A 241 9.41 -10.23 7.20
C PRO A 241 8.29 -9.68 8.09
N CYS A 242 7.16 -9.24 7.54
CA CYS A 242 5.98 -8.84 8.32
C CYS A 242 5.40 -10.03 9.11
N ILE A 243 5.67 -11.26 8.67
CA ILE A 243 5.17 -12.49 9.28
C ILE A 243 6.28 -13.25 10.01
N THR A 244 7.42 -13.45 9.36
CA THR A 244 8.49 -14.32 9.90
C THR A 244 9.48 -13.59 10.79
N ASN A 245 9.59 -12.25 10.67
CA ASN A 245 10.55 -11.45 11.42
C ASN A 245 9.90 -10.32 12.24
N SER A 246 8.60 -10.42 12.54
CA SER A 246 7.90 -9.47 13.42
C SER A 246 7.85 -9.97 14.87
N ARG A 247 8.00 -9.04 15.83
CA ARG A 247 7.77 -9.28 17.27
C ARG A 247 6.31 -9.53 17.63
N TYR A 248 5.37 -9.01 16.83
CA TYR A 248 3.95 -8.91 17.21
C TYR A 248 3.03 -9.74 16.31
N ILE A 249 3.53 -10.23 15.18
CA ILE A 249 2.75 -10.99 14.21
C ILE A 249 3.51 -12.25 13.80
N ASP A 250 2.77 -13.34 13.62
CA ASP A 250 3.21 -14.55 12.96
C ASP A 250 2.06 -15.21 12.21
N HIS A 251 2.32 -16.37 11.61
CA HIS A 251 1.31 -17.09 10.83
C HIS A 251 0.06 -17.41 11.67
N LEU A 252 0.25 -17.91 12.89
CA LEU A 252 -0.84 -18.35 13.75
C LEU A 252 -1.65 -17.15 14.27
N HIS A 253 -0.97 -16.08 14.66
CA HIS A 253 -1.61 -14.85 15.13
C HIS A 253 -2.40 -14.16 14.01
N LEU A 254 -1.84 -14.08 12.80
CA LEU A 254 -2.53 -13.52 11.64
C LEU A 254 -3.75 -14.37 11.27
N ALA A 255 -3.60 -15.70 11.24
CA ALA A 255 -4.69 -16.62 10.93
C ALA A 255 -5.85 -16.49 11.93
N ARG A 256 -5.55 -16.52 13.24
CA ARG A 256 -6.57 -16.34 14.31
C ARG A 256 -7.26 -14.98 14.24
N MET A 257 -6.51 -13.93 13.90
CA MET A 257 -7.07 -12.59 13.74
C MET A 257 -8.03 -12.52 12.56
N LEU A 258 -7.67 -13.09 11.42
CA LEU A 258 -8.53 -13.13 10.24
C LEU A 258 -9.74 -14.05 10.44
N GLU A 259 -9.56 -15.18 11.12
CA GLU A 259 -10.66 -16.06 11.54
C GLU A 259 -11.66 -15.34 12.43
N HIS A 260 -11.19 -14.55 13.40
CA HIS A 260 -12.05 -13.70 14.22
C HIS A 260 -12.83 -12.65 13.40
N LEU A 261 -12.24 -12.18 12.29
CA LEU A 261 -12.91 -11.30 11.34
C LEU A 261 -13.84 -12.04 10.35
N GLY A 262 -14.00 -13.36 10.49
CA GLY A 262 -14.89 -14.19 9.67
C GLY A 262 -14.24 -14.81 8.42
N TYR A 263 -12.92 -14.69 8.29
CA TYR A 263 -12.15 -15.23 7.16
C TYR A 263 -11.54 -16.59 7.47
N VAL A 264 -11.69 -17.55 6.56
CA VAL A 264 -11.02 -18.85 6.62
C VAL A 264 -9.97 -18.95 5.53
N GLN A 265 -8.75 -19.36 5.89
CA GLN A 265 -7.65 -19.46 4.94
C GLN A 265 -7.84 -20.68 4.01
N LEU A 266 -7.88 -20.44 2.70
CA LEU A 266 -8.00 -21.49 1.67
C LEU A 266 -6.65 -21.92 1.10
N ARG A 267 -5.74 -20.96 0.93
CA ARG A 267 -4.40 -21.17 0.36
C ARG A 267 -3.40 -20.25 1.06
N ARG A 268 -2.15 -20.71 1.16
CA ARG A 268 -1.00 -19.94 1.60
C ARG A 268 0.21 -20.36 0.78
N HIS A 269 1.08 -19.41 0.48
CA HIS A 269 2.38 -19.67 -0.12
C HIS A 269 3.39 -18.62 0.34
N GLU A 270 4.66 -19.02 0.42
CA GLU A 270 5.76 -18.12 0.73
C GLU A 270 6.85 -18.26 -0.32
N SER A 271 7.26 -17.12 -0.85
CA SER A 271 8.51 -17.01 -1.58
C SER A 271 9.61 -16.53 -0.64
N SER A 272 10.83 -16.38 -1.15
CA SER A 272 11.94 -15.80 -0.37
C SER A 272 11.68 -14.37 0.13
N LYS A 273 10.69 -13.65 -0.43
CA LYS A 273 10.42 -12.25 -0.09
C LYS A 273 8.98 -11.97 0.35
N LEU A 274 8.02 -12.79 -0.07
CA LEU A 274 6.60 -12.47 0.01
C LEU A 274 5.80 -13.62 0.63
N TYR A 275 4.85 -13.25 1.48
CA TYR A 275 3.78 -14.08 2.00
C TYR A 275 2.52 -13.83 1.17
N TYR A 276 1.89 -14.91 0.69
CA TYR A 276 0.64 -14.89 -0.07
C TYR A 276 -0.40 -15.71 0.67
N ALA A 277 -1.62 -15.20 0.78
CA ALA A 277 -2.74 -15.96 1.30
C ALA A 277 -4.05 -15.61 0.61
N LEU A 278 -4.89 -16.62 0.41
CA LEU A 278 -6.25 -16.49 -0.08
C LEU A 278 -7.19 -16.94 1.04
N TYR A 279 -8.17 -16.10 1.35
CA TYR A 279 -9.18 -16.36 2.37
C TYR A 279 -10.58 -16.34 1.75
N ALA A 280 -11.49 -17.13 2.32
CA ALA A 280 -12.93 -17.02 2.08
C ALA A 280 -13.62 -16.35 3.25
N LEU A 281 -14.53 -15.42 2.98
CA LEU A 281 -15.43 -14.86 3.97
C LEU A 281 -16.58 -15.85 4.23
N GLN A 282 -16.60 -16.46 5.41
CA GLN A 282 -17.65 -17.42 5.80
C GLN A 282 -18.72 -16.78 6.68
N ASN A 283 -18.30 -16.01 7.68
CA ASN A 283 -19.17 -15.37 8.66
C ASN A 283 -18.94 -13.85 8.67
N GLN A 284 -19.89 -13.08 9.18
CA GLN A 284 -19.59 -11.69 9.51
C GLN A 284 -18.76 -11.64 10.80
N SER A 285 -17.84 -10.66 10.90
CA SER A 285 -17.06 -10.43 12.11
C SER A 285 -17.92 -10.33 13.37
N VAL A 286 -17.40 -10.89 14.46
CA VAL A 286 -18.03 -10.84 15.78
C VAL A 286 -17.69 -9.49 16.43
N ASN A 287 -18.70 -8.79 16.99
CA ASN A 287 -18.51 -7.46 17.56
C ASN A 287 -17.55 -7.42 18.76
N ASN A 288 -17.33 -8.54 19.45
CA ASN A 288 -16.48 -8.58 20.63
C ASN A 288 -15.03 -8.89 20.26
N THR A 289 -14.19 -7.85 20.14
CA THR A 289 -12.76 -8.02 19.83
C THR A 289 -11.99 -8.55 21.04
N PRO A 290 -11.31 -9.71 20.92
CA PRO A 290 -10.47 -10.27 21.99
C PRO A 290 -9.40 -9.30 22.47
N THR A 291 -9.12 -9.32 23.77
CA THR A 291 -8.05 -8.52 24.39
C THR A 291 -6.68 -8.76 23.73
N SER A 292 -6.44 -9.98 23.20
CA SER A 292 -5.21 -10.35 22.49
C SER A 292 -4.97 -9.58 21.20
N PHE A 293 -5.99 -8.95 20.61
CA PHE A 293 -5.86 -8.15 19.38
C PHE A 293 -5.90 -6.64 19.65
N ARG A 294 -6.28 -6.20 20.86
CA ARG A 294 -6.38 -4.77 21.23
C ARG A 294 -5.03 -4.15 21.55
N HIS A 295 -4.10 -4.95 22.06
CA HIS A 295 -2.79 -4.48 22.52
C HIS A 295 -1.67 -5.27 21.87
N LYS A 296 -0.50 -4.62 21.74
CA LYS A 296 0.72 -5.27 21.24
C LYS A 296 1.16 -6.35 22.23
N LYS A 297 0.92 -7.61 21.86
CA LYS A 297 1.48 -8.76 22.57
C LYS A 297 2.77 -9.18 21.87
N VAL A 298 3.88 -9.18 22.60
CA VAL A 298 5.15 -9.74 22.09
C VAL A 298 4.97 -11.25 21.98
N LEU A 299 5.08 -11.78 20.76
CA LEU A 299 4.99 -13.22 20.45
C LEU A 299 6.38 -13.86 20.40
N ARG A 300 7.35 -13.09 19.92
CA ARG A 300 8.76 -13.43 19.82
C ARG A 300 9.56 -12.16 20.03
N ASP A 301 10.75 -12.30 20.60
CA ASP A 301 11.68 -11.20 20.70
C ASP A 301 13.09 -11.67 20.34
N GLY A 302 13.83 -10.79 19.69
CA GLY A 302 15.14 -11.11 19.14
C GLY A 302 15.82 -9.93 18.46
N PRO A 303 17.17 -9.96 18.36
CA PRO A 303 17.92 -8.96 17.62
C PRO A 303 17.46 -8.88 16.15
N GLY A 304 17.32 -7.66 15.62
CA GLY A 304 16.98 -7.45 14.21
C GLY A 304 15.51 -7.72 13.82
N MET A 305 14.66 -8.13 14.76
CA MET A 305 13.22 -8.25 14.51
C MET A 305 12.58 -6.88 14.25
N ASN A 306 11.54 -6.85 13.42
CA ASN A 306 10.77 -5.64 13.13
C ASN A 306 9.52 -5.53 14.01
N ASN A 307 8.89 -4.36 13.95
CA ASN A 307 7.73 -4.00 14.77
C ASN A 307 6.41 -3.99 13.98
N PHE A 308 6.32 -4.72 12.87
CA PHE A 308 5.08 -4.83 12.12
C PHE A 308 3.98 -5.44 12.98
N CYS A 309 2.85 -4.75 13.12
CA CYS A 309 1.77 -5.16 14.01
C CYS A 309 0.43 -4.76 13.39
N ILE A 310 -0.58 -5.58 13.63
CA ILE A 310 -1.98 -5.30 13.33
C ILE A 310 -2.72 -5.38 14.67
N LEU A 311 -3.61 -4.42 14.95
CA LEU A 311 -4.46 -4.43 16.12
C LEU A 311 -5.92 -4.24 15.68
N LEU A 312 -6.83 -4.98 16.30
CA LEU A 312 -8.28 -4.86 16.10
C LEU A 312 -8.87 -3.99 17.21
#